data_AF-A0A2I0HRZ9-F1
#
_entry.id   AF-A0A2I0HRZ9-F1
#
_cell.length_a   1.000
_cell.length_b   1.000
_cell.length_c   1.000
_cell.angle_alpha   90.00
_cell.angle_beta   90.00
_cell.angle_gamma   90.00
#
_symmetry.space_group_name_H-M   'P 1'
#
loop_
_entity.id
_entity.type
_entity.pdbx_description
1 polymer ?
#
loop_
_entity_poly.entity_id
_entity_poly.type
_entity_poly.pdbx_seq_one_letter_code
_entity_poly.pdbx_strand_id
1 'polypeptide(L)'
;MEPKDTESASSIFNSVSIASIFLLLLLCLLLNLSYRAEAQDRPTYVFHFCNDSRQTVPPDQVYGLFLCRGDQSQASCRDCVGYATQEILRRCPTEKDSILWYDQCMLTYSNQSILSYQRDRPAIAPAKATTISDPARFNNLLDETLSSLIPKAASAGNRFAVEKVNFTVSQPLYTLAQCTPDLTTTDCTMCLQMTVQGLQRGRQGARFMNPSCYVRYETNLFYNETAVAPLSPPAPPPAPTPTPPSLVPRPKGHKISTAVIIAIVAPIGVAIVVFLILCCLLRRSAAKRPEAAQDASGTPSEILPLGTG
;
A
#
# COMPACT_ATOMS: atom_id res chain seq x y z
N MET A 1 16.77 -0.04 0.27
CA MET A 1 17.05 -1.50 0.25
C MET A 1 15.95 -2.14 -0.57
N GLU A 2 16.25 -2.88 -1.63
CA GLU A 2 15.21 -3.46 -2.51
C GLU A 2 14.39 -4.50 -1.72
N PRO A 3 13.04 -4.40 -1.67
CA PRO A 3 12.22 -5.42 -1.02
C PRO A 3 12.39 -6.74 -1.79
N LYS A 4 13.00 -7.72 -1.14
CA LYS A 4 13.66 -8.85 -1.81
C LYS A 4 12.73 -9.85 -2.49
N ASP A 5 11.41 -9.75 -2.35
CA ASP A 5 10.46 -10.69 -2.96
C ASP A 5 9.18 -9.93 -3.36
N THR A 6 8.95 -9.77 -4.67
CA THR A 6 7.64 -9.32 -5.18
C THR A 6 6.74 -10.53 -5.29
N GLU A 7 5.76 -10.68 -4.41
CA GLU A 7 5.04 -11.95 -4.29
C GLU A 7 3.79 -12.03 -5.18
N SER A 8 3.21 -10.91 -5.64
CA SER A 8 2.11 -10.91 -6.62
C SER A 8 1.62 -9.49 -7.02
N ALA A 9 1.07 -9.38 -8.24
CA ALA A 9 0.32 -8.22 -8.72
C ALA A 9 -1.03 -8.70 -9.29
N SER A 10 -2.12 -8.03 -8.94
CA SER A 10 -3.47 -8.34 -9.44
C SER A 10 -4.22 -7.08 -9.82
N SER A 11 -5.03 -7.15 -10.88
CA SER A 11 -5.87 -6.05 -11.36
C SER A 11 -7.26 -6.51 -11.77
N ILE A 12 -8.22 -5.59 -11.74
CA ILE A 12 -9.59 -5.81 -12.24
C ILE A 12 -9.80 -4.94 -13.48
N PHE A 13 -10.19 -5.55 -14.60
CA PHE A 13 -10.19 -4.93 -15.93
C PHE A 13 -11.11 -3.71 -16.04
N ASN A 14 -10.48 -2.53 -16.19
CA ASN A 14 -11.01 -1.31 -16.80
C ASN A 14 -9.80 -0.45 -17.21
N SER A 15 -9.62 -0.19 -18.51
CA SER A 15 -8.41 0.47 -19.04
C SER A 15 -8.44 2.00 -18.92
N VAL A 16 -7.26 2.60 -18.77
CA VAL A 16 -6.96 4.02 -18.60
C VAL A 16 -6.11 4.47 -19.78
N SER A 17 -6.48 5.59 -20.40
CA SER A 17 -5.64 6.26 -21.39
C SER A 17 -4.55 7.09 -20.71
N ILE A 18 -3.34 7.10 -21.29
CA ILE A 18 -2.19 7.88 -20.80
C ILE A 18 -2.49 9.39 -20.73
N ALA A 19 -3.45 9.87 -21.52
CA ALA A 19 -3.89 11.28 -21.51
C ALA A 19 -5.07 11.57 -20.56
N SER A 20 -5.47 10.62 -19.72
CA SER A 20 -6.65 10.79 -18.85
C SER A 20 -6.35 11.58 -17.58
N ILE A 21 -7.35 12.32 -17.09
CA ILE A 21 -7.33 13.00 -15.79
C ILE A 21 -7.04 12.01 -14.66
N PHE A 22 -7.56 10.78 -14.76
CA PHE A 22 -7.29 9.69 -13.83
C PHE A 22 -5.80 9.41 -13.60
N LEU A 23 -4.96 9.41 -14.66
CA LEU A 23 -3.53 9.17 -14.51
C LEU A 23 -2.83 10.29 -13.72
N LEU A 24 -3.21 11.55 -13.95
CA LEU A 24 -2.69 12.69 -13.18
C LEU A 24 -3.07 12.60 -11.70
N LEU A 25 -4.33 12.23 -11.41
CA LEU A 25 -4.82 12.03 -10.05
C LEU A 25 -4.12 10.85 -9.37
N LEU A 26 -3.88 9.75 -10.09
CA LEU A 26 -3.13 8.60 -9.61
C LEU A 26 -1.67 8.96 -9.27
N LEU A 27 -0.97 9.71 -10.13
CA LEU A 27 0.39 10.16 -9.85
C LEU A 27 0.45 11.06 -8.60
N CYS A 28 -0.52 11.97 -8.45
CA CYS A 28 -0.63 12.81 -7.26
C CYS A 28 -0.87 11.98 -5.98
N LEU A 29 -1.76 10.99 -6.06
CA LEU A 29 -2.03 10.04 -4.97
C LEU A 29 -0.76 9.28 -4.57
N LEU A 30 -0.05 8.67 -5.51
CA LEU A 30 1.14 7.85 -5.24
C LEU A 30 2.28 8.66 -4.62
N LEU A 31 2.48 9.91 -5.04
CA LEU A 31 3.41 10.84 -4.39
C LEU A 31 3.00 11.14 -2.94
N ASN A 32 1.71 11.37 -2.70
CA ASN A 32 1.20 11.62 -1.36
C ASN A 32 1.39 10.41 -0.43
N LEU A 33 1.07 9.19 -0.91
CA LEU A 33 1.25 7.96 -0.14
C LEU A 33 2.72 7.73 0.23
N SER A 34 3.64 7.99 -0.71
CA SER A 34 5.09 7.90 -0.47
C SER A 34 5.54 8.88 0.61
N TYR A 35 5.08 10.14 0.55
CA TYR A 35 5.37 11.15 1.57
C TYR A 35 4.77 10.81 2.94
N ARG A 36 3.54 10.28 2.98
CA ARG A 36 2.87 9.88 4.23
C ARG A 36 3.56 8.72 4.93
N ALA A 37 4.09 7.78 4.17
CA ALA A 37 4.91 6.69 4.72
C ALA A 37 6.17 7.22 5.43
N GLU A 38 6.64 8.43 5.07
CA GLU A 38 7.80 9.08 5.68
C GLU A 38 7.48 9.90 6.94
N ALA A 39 6.25 10.42 7.05
CA ALA A 39 5.85 11.33 8.13
C ALA A 39 5.28 10.64 9.40
N GLN A 40 4.95 9.35 9.35
CA GLN A 40 4.11 8.70 10.38
C GLN A 40 4.92 7.82 11.36
N ASP A 41 4.85 8.13 12.66
CA ASP A 41 5.58 7.45 13.77
C ASP A 41 4.92 6.13 14.25
N ARG A 42 3.89 5.64 13.55
CA ARG A 42 3.21 4.36 13.85
C ARG A 42 2.90 3.61 12.55
N PRO A 43 3.02 2.27 12.53
CA PRO A 43 2.73 1.54 11.33
C PRO A 43 1.23 1.64 11.11
N THR A 44 0.94 2.36 10.03
CA THR A 44 -0.21 2.24 9.15
C THR A 44 -1.29 3.33 9.20
N TYR A 45 -1.84 3.56 7.99
CA TYR A 45 -3.24 3.91 7.65
C TYR A 45 -3.54 5.25 6.93
N VAL A 46 -3.86 5.12 5.63
CA VAL A 46 -4.89 5.74 4.73
C VAL A 46 -5.43 7.16 5.03
N PHE A 47 -5.72 8.12 4.12
CA PHE A 47 -6.29 8.14 2.76
C PHE A 47 -5.86 9.42 2.02
N HIS A 48 -5.77 9.40 0.68
CA HIS A 48 -5.80 10.63 -0.12
C HIS A 48 -6.77 10.47 -1.27
N PHE A 49 -7.59 11.49 -1.49
CA PHE A 49 -8.43 11.60 -2.68
C PHE A 49 -7.89 12.78 -3.46
N CYS A 50 -7.55 12.55 -4.72
CA CYS A 50 -7.30 13.63 -5.65
C CYS A 50 -8.60 13.87 -6.41
N ASN A 51 -9.15 15.08 -6.29
CA ASN A 51 -10.39 15.49 -6.95
C ASN A 51 -10.09 16.60 -7.98
N ASP A 52 -10.77 16.57 -9.13
CA ASP A 52 -10.79 17.69 -10.07
C ASP A 52 -11.81 18.74 -9.62
N SER A 53 -11.32 19.89 -9.14
CA SER A 53 -12.17 20.99 -8.66
C SER A 53 -12.96 21.72 -9.75
N ARG A 54 -12.89 21.27 -11.02
CA ARG A 54 -13.50 21.95 -12.17
C ARG A 54 -14.78 21.31 -12.74
N GLN A 55 -15.31 20.21 -12.19
CA GLN A 55 -16.44 19.49 -12.80
C GLN A 55 -17.74 19.44 -11.96
N THR A 56 -18.87 19.52 -12.67
CA THR A 56 -20.26 19.29 -12.23
C THR A 56 -20.76 17.86 -12.51
N VAL A 57 -19.89 16.99 -13.01
CA VAL A 57 -20.06 15.52 -13.20
C VAL A 57 -19.46 14.81 -11.97
N PRO A 58 -19.95 13.63 -11.52
CA PRO A 58 -19.30 12.91 -10.41
C PRO A 58 -17.81 12.80 -10.70
N PRO A 59 -16.95 13.31 -9.82
CA PRO A 59 -15.57 13.54 -10.18
C PRO A 59 -14.85 12.22 -10.42
N ASP A 60 -13.92 12.21 -11.38
CA ASP A 60 -12.88 11.19 -11.43
C ASP A 60 -12.17 11.23 -10.07
N GLN A 61 -12.42 10.20 -9.25
CA GLN A 61 -11.84 10.04 -7.93
C GLN A 61 -10.90 8.85 -7.98
N VAL A 62 -9.76 9.00 -7.31
CA VAL A 62 -8.82 7.90 -7.10
C VAL A 62 -8.66 7.71 -5.60
N TYR A 63 -8.92 6.48 -5.18
CA TYR A 63 -8.78 6.01 -3.82
C TYR A 63 -7.48 5.23 -3.74
N GLY A 64 -6.70 5.43 -2.68
CA GLY A 64 -5.45 4.70 -2.46
C GLY A 64 -5.28 4.29 -1.03
N LEU A 65 -4.75 3.08 -0.83
CA LEU A 65 -4.44 2.52 0.46
C LEU A 65 -3.11 1.80 0.43
N PHE A 66 -2.29 2.01 1.45
CA PHE A 66 -1.18 1.12 1.76
C PHE A 66 -1.36 0.55 3.17
N LEU A 67 -0.86 -0.68 3.36
CA LEU A 67 -0.81 -1.34 4.65
C LEU A 67 0.58 -1.94 4.84
N CYS A 68 1.32 -1.49 5.85
CA CYS A 68 2.56 -2.14 6.27
C CYS A 68 2.25 -3.23 7.29
N ARG A 69 3.08 -4.28 7.31
CA ARG A 69 2.97 -5.32 8.33
C ARG A 69 3.23 -4.72 9.71
N GLY A 70 2.46 -5.14 10.71
CA GLY A 70 2.41 -4.46 12.01
C GLY A 70 3.70 -4.49 12.83
N ASP A 71 4.66 -5.33 12.47
CA ASP A 71 6.00 -5.46 13.09
C ASP A 71 7.09 -4.62 12.39
N GLN A 72 6.75 -3.91 11.31
CA GLN A 72 7.72 -3.15 10.52
C GLN A 72 8.15 -1.86 11.22
N SER A 73 9.44 -1.55 11.11
CA SER A 73 9.92 -0.20 11.44
C SER A 73 9.39 0.82 10.44
N GLN A 74 9.31 2.08 10.87
CA GLN A 74 8.92 3.20 10.01
C GLN A 74 9.77 3.26 8.73
N ALA A 75 11.09 3.08 8.85
CA ALA A 75 11.99 3.09 7.71
C ALA A 75 11.71 1.96 6.72
N SER A 76 11.47 0.73 7.21
CA SER A 76 11.17 -0.43 6.33
C SER A 76 9.83 -0.27 5.63
N CYS A 77 8.83 0.26 6.35
CA CYS A 77 7.52 0.58 5.79
C CYS A 77 7.64 1.64 4.68
N ARG A 78 8.36 2.74 4.92
CA ARG A 78 8.59 3.80 3.93
C ARG A 78 9.26 3.26 2.67
N ASP A 79 10.35 2.50 2.83
CA ASP A 79 11.08 1.93 1.70
C ASP A 79 10.19 0.98 0.88
N CYS A 80 9.38 0.15 1.54
CA CYS A 80 8.44 -0.76 0.86
C CYS A 80 7.35 -0.01 0.08
N VAL A 81 6.72 0.99 0.70
CA VAL A 81 5.65 1.77 0.05
C VAL A 81 6.22 2.59 -1.12
N GLY A 82 7.37 3.24 -0.95
CA GLY A 82 8.02 4.01 -2.01
C GLY A 82 8.47 3.16 -3.21
N TYR A 83 8.81 1.89 -2.98
CA TYR A 83 9.03 0.94 -4.06
C TYR A 83 7.72 0.51 -4.73
N ALA A 84 6.70 0.17 -3.93
CA ALA A 84 5.40 -0.26 -4.43
C ALA A 84 4.72 0.81 -5.31
N THR A 85 4.84 2.10 -4.96
CA THR A 85 4.25 3.20 -5.73
C THR A 85 4.87 3.37 -7.11
N GLN A 86 6.15 3.04 -7.27
CA GLN A 86 6.82 3.04 -8.57
C GLN A 86 6.44 1.79 -9.38
N GLU A 87 6.47 0.62 -8.73
CA GLU A 87 6.26 -0.65 -9.40
C GLU A 87 4.82 -0.85 -9.87
N ILE A 88 3.83 -0.33 -9.14
CA ILE A 88 2.41 -0.49 -9.50
C ILE A 88 2.08 0.19 -10.83
N LEU A 89 2.78 1.28 -11.18
CA LEU A 89 2.63 1.95 -12.48
C LEU A 89 3.30 1.18 -13.62
N ARG A 90 4.34 0.38 -13.33
CA ARG A 90 5.00 -0.45 -14.34
C ARG A 90 4.24 -1.73 -14.62
N ARG A 91 3.71 -2.37 -13.57
CA ARG A 91 2.97 -3.64 -13.66
C ARG A 91 1.52 -3.45 -14.08
N CYS A 92 0.91 -2.36 -13.65
CA CYS A 92 -0.47 -2.01 -13.96
C CYS A 92 -0.54 -0.62 -14.63
N PRO A 93 -0.08 -0.51 -15.89
CA PRO A 93 0.05 0.78 -16.58
C PRO A 93 -1.29 1.40 -16.99
N THR A 94 -2.36 0.61 -17.08
CA THR A 94 -3.64 1.06 -17.64
C THR A 94 -4.83 0.76 -16.75
N GLU A 95 -4.66 0.17 -15.58
CA GLU A 95 -5.77 -0.35 -14.80
C GLU A 95 -6.34 0.75 -13.89
N LYS A 96 -7.66 0.72 -13.64
CA LYS A 96 -8.31 1.63 -12.68
C LYS A 96 -8.41 1.07 -11.28
N ASP A 97 -8.17 -0.23 -11.12
CA ASP A 97 -8.15 -0.92 -9.83
C ASP A 97 -6.99 -1.93 -9.82
N SER A 98 -6.05 -1.73 -8.90
CA SER A 98 -4.84 -2.54 -8.79
C SER A 98 -4.41 -2.72 -7.35
N ILE A 99 -3.74 -3.84 -7.09
CA ILE A 99 -3.11 -4.13 -5.80
C ILE A 99 -1.79 -4.87 -6.00
N LEU A 100 -0.78 -4.46 -5.22
CA LEU A 100 0.49 -5.16 -5.06
C LEU A 100 0.63 -5.64 -3.61
N TRP A 101 1.08 -6.88 -3.45
CA TRP A 101 1.47 -7.43 -2.15
C TRP A 101 2.97 -7.71 -2.13
N TYR A 102 3.65 -7.10 -1.16
CA TYR A 102 5.01 -7.43 -0.73
C TYR A 102 4.95 -8.02 0.69
N ASP A 103 6.02 -8.69 1.08
CA ASP A 103 6.13 -9.29 2.42
C ASP A 103 5.99 -8.28 3.57
N GLN A 104 6.44 -7.03 3.33
CA GLN A 104 6.44 -5.96 4.33
C GLN A 104 5.28 -4.99 4.20
N CYS A 105 4.67 -4.87 3.02
CA CYS A 105 3.56 -3.95 2.78
C CYS A 105 2.69 -4.36 1.58
N MET A 106 1.46 -3.88 1.54
CA MET A 106 0.63 -3.85 0.34
C MET A 106 0.29 -2.41 -0.07
N LEU A 107 0.02 -2.22 -1.35
CA LEU A 107 -0.44 -0.97 -1.95
C LEU A 107 -1.57 -1.27 -2.92
N THR A 108 -2.69 -0.56 -2.79
CA THR A 108 -3.82 -0.64 -3.72
C THR A 108 -4.34 0.74 -4.09
N TYR A 109 -4.84 0.86 -5.31
CA TYR A 109 -5.65 2.00 -5.73
C TYR A 109 -6.89 1.53 -6.47
N SER A 110 -7.94 2.34 -6.47
CA SER A 110 -9.17 2.10 -7.23
C SER A 110 -9.83 3.41 -7.65
N ASN A 111 -10.63 3.38 -8.71
CA ASN A 111 -11.57 4.44 -9.04
C ASN A 111 -12.90 4.33 -8.27
N GLN A 112 -13.06 3.26 -7.49
CA GLN A 112 -14.20 3.03 -6.60
C GLN A 112 -13.76 3.18 -5.14
N SER A 113 -14.72 3.45 -4.25
CA SER A 113 -14.43 3.48 -2.82
C SER A 113 -13.84 2.15 -2.35
N ILE A 114 -12.73 2.23 -1.61
CA ILE A 114 -12.03 1.08 -1.04
C ILE A 114 -12.11 1.07 0.49
N LEU A 115 -12.95 1.93 1.08
CA LEU A 115 -12.96 2.22 2.52
C LEU A 115 -14.21 1.66 3.18
N SER A 116 -14.05 1.23 4.43
CA SER A 116 -15.17 0.91 5.33
C SER A 116 -16.13 -0.14 4.77
N TYR A 117 -15.62 -0.94 3.83
CA TYR A 117 -16.27 -2.06 3.21
C TYR A 117 -15.25 -3.18 3.10
N GLN A 118 -15.69 -4.39 3.41
CA GLN A 118 -14.89 -5.59 3.32
C GLN A 118 -14.67 -5.99 1.86
N ARG A 119 -13.52 -5.59 1.29
CA ARG A 119 -13.09 -5.99 -0.05
C ARG A 119 -12.35 -7.32 0.03
N ASP A 120 -12.98 -8.37 -0.45
CA ASP A 120 -12.48 -9.75 -0.41
C ASP A 120 -11.77 -10.17 -1.72
N ARG A 121 -11.80 -9.34 -2.77
CA ARG A 121 -11.19 -9.62 -4.07
C ARG A 121 -10.32 -8.47 -4.60
N PRO A 122 -9.24 -8.77 -5.37
CA PRO A 122 -8.75 -10.12 -5.69
C PRO A 122 -8.13 -10.82 -4.47
N ALA A 123 -8.26 -12.14 -4.39
CA ALA A 123 -7.70 -12.94 -3.31
C ALA A 123 -6.66 -13.91 -3.86
N ILE A 124 -5.56 -14.09 -3.12
CA ILE A 124 -4.47 -14.99 -3.46
C ILE A 124 -4.13 -15.87 -2.26
N ALA A 125 -3.74 -17.12 -2.53
CA ALA A 125 -3.49 -18.11 -1.50
C ALA A 125 -2.15 -18.85 -1.72
N PRO A 126 -1.00 -18.16 -1.69
CA PRO A 126 0.29 -18.81 -1.92
C PRO A 126 0.65 -19.74 -0.76
N ALA A 127 1.31 -20.85 -1.08
CA ALA A 127 1.77 -21.82 -0.10
C ALA A 127 3.11 -22.42 -0.48
N LYS A 128 3.88 -22.86 0.51
CA LYS A 128 5.12 -23.60 0.29
C LYS A 128 4.82 -24.96 -0.33
N ALA A 129 5.66 -25.37 -1.27
CA ALA A 129 5.57 -26.70 -1.87
C ALA A 129 5.81 -27.82 -0.83
N THR A 130 6.63 -27.56 0.19
CA THR A 130 6.98 -28.51 1.23
C THR A 130 5.79 -28.81 2.16
N THR A 131 5.52 -30.10 2.36
CA THR A 131 4.48 -30.60 3.27
C THR A 131 5.00 -30.71 4.69
N ILE A 132 4.08 -30.72 5.66
CA ILE A 132 4.37 -31.01 7.06
C ILE A 132 4.25 -32.52 7.33
N SER A 133 5.05 -33.07 8.26
CA SER A 133 5.13 -34.53 8.48
C SER A 133 3.87 -35.15 9.12
N ASP A 134 3.12 -34.40 9.93
CA ASP A 134 1.84 -34.82 10.51
C ASP A 134 0.80 -33.70 10.28
N PRO A 135 0.18 -33.69 9.08
CA PRO A 135 -0.75 -32.63 8.69
C PRO A 135 -1.98 -32.54 9.59
N ALA A 136 -2.48 -33.66 10.11
CA ALA A 136 -3.69 -33.65 10.94
C ALA A 136 -3.43 -32.95 12.27
N ARG A 137 -2.37 -33.33 12.99
CA ARG A 137 -1.99 -32.66 14.25
C ARG A 137 -1.62 -31.20 14.02
N PHE A 138 -0.89 -30.92 12.94
CA PHE A 138 -0.47 -29.56 12.61
C PHE A 138 -1.68 -28.65 12.31
N ASN A 139 -2.64 -29.13 11.51
CA ASN A 139 -3.82 -28.35 11.17
C ASN A 139 -4.71 -28.10 12.39
N ASN A 140 -4.86 -29.07 13.30
CA ASN A 140 -5.59 -28.86 14.56
C ASN A 140 -4.94 -27.76 15.42
N LEU A 141 -3.61 -27.80 15.58
CA LEU A 141 -2.87 -26.76 16.30
C LEU A 141 -3.00 -25.39 15.60
N LEU A 142 -2.94 -25.37 14.28
CA LEU A 142 -3.11 -24.15 13.48
C LEU A 142 -4.51 -23.55 13.65
N ASP A 143 -5.56 -24.37 13.64
CA ASP A 143 -6.94 -23.90 13.82
C ASP A 143 -7.18 -23.36 15.23
N GLU A 144 -6.64 -24.03 16.27
CA GLU A 144 -6.71 -23.52 17.64
C GLU A 144 -5.99 -22.18 17.77
N THR A 145 -4.76 -22.10 17.24
CA THR A 145 -3.93 -20.90 17.29
C THR A 145 -4.62 -19.72 16.58
N LEU A 146 -5.09 -19.93 15.34
CA LEU A 146 -5.78 -18.90 14.56
C LEU A 146 -7.11 -18.48 15.21
N SER A 147 -7.87 -19.42 15.77
CA SER A 147 -9.12 -19.11 16.47
C SER A 147 -8.88 -18.18 17.67
N SER A 148 -7.76 -18.35 18.37
CA SER A 148 -7.36 -17.46 19.47
C SER A 148 -6.74 -16.13 18.98
N LEU A 149 -6.08 -16.14 17.82
CA LEU A 149 -5.34 -15.00 17.27
C LEU A 149 -6.26 -13.96 16.62
N ILE A 150 -7.30 -14.40 15.91
CA ILE A 150 -8.24 -13.52 15.21
C ILE A 150 -8.83 -12.43 16.12
N PRO A 151 -9.41 -12.72 17.29
CA PRO A 151 -9.96 -11.68 18.16
C PRO A 151 -8.88 -10.74 18.72
N LYS A 152 -7.64 -11.23 18.93
CA LYS A 152 -6.50 -10.38 19.34
C LYS A 152 -6.15 -9.38 18.24
N ALA A 153 -6.03 -9.85 16.99
CA ALA A 153 -5.77 -8.99 15.84
C ALA A 153 -6.93 -8.00 15.64
N ALA A 154 -8.17 -8.48 15.66
CA ALA A 154 -9.33 -7.65 15.41
C ALA A 154 -9.53 -6.56 16.47
N SER A 155 -9.16 -6.78 17.73
CA SER A 155 -9.29 -5.79 18.80
C SER A 155 -8.08 -4.87 18.96
N ALA A 156 -6.92 -5.22 18.38
CA ALA A 156 -5.71 -4.41 18.45
C ALA A 156 -5.89 -3.07 17.71
N GLY A 157 -5.31 -1.99 18.27
CA GLY A 157 -5.42 -0.65 17.68
C GLY A 157 -4.81 -0.54 16.27
N ASN A 158 -3.84 -1.39 15.94
CA ASN A 158 -3.25 -1.51 14.61
C ASN A 158 -3.79 -2.71 13.81
N ARG A 159 -4.88 -3.35 14.26
CA ARG A 159 -5.51 -4.54 13.66
C ARG A 159 -4.55 -5.69 13.33
N PHE A 160 -3.52 -5.89 14.14
CA PHE A 160 -2.45 -6.83 13.87
C PHE A 160 -2.17 -7.67 15.11
N ALA A 161 -1.98 -8.97 14.93
CA ALA A 161 -1.44 -9.84 15.97
C ALA A 161 -0.61 -10.97 15.35
N VAL A 162 0.33 -11.46 16.16
CA VAL A 162 1.13 -12.64 15.86
C VAL A 162 1.15 -13.58 17.05
N GLU A 163 1.36 -14.85 16.79
CA GLU A 163 1.47 -15.87 17.83
C GLU A 163 2.43 -16.98 17.41
N LYS A 164 3.20 -17.45 18.39
CA LYS A 164 4.18 -18.52 18.24
C LYS A 164 3.83 -19.63 19.20
N VAL A 165 3.62 -20.82 18.66
CA VAL A 165 3.40 -22.05 19.45
C VAL A 165 4.34 -23.15 18.97
N ASN A 166 4.62 -24.14 19.81
CA ASN A 166 5.52 -25.23 19.44
C ASN A 166 4.71 -26.40 18.86
N PHE A 167 4.92 -26.74 17.59
CA PHE A 167 4.36 -27.95 16.99
C PHE A 167 5.19 -29.20 17.34
N THR A 168 6.52 -29.04 17.36
CA THR A 168 7.47 -29.97 17.96
C THR A 168 8.57 -29.17 18.68
N VAL A 169 9.49 -29.87 19.36
CA VAL A 169 10.64 -29.25 20.05
C VAL A 169 11.49 -28.41 19.10
N SER A 170 11.64 -28.84 17.84
CA SER A 170 12.49 -28.17 16.85
C SER A 170 11.71 -27.44 15.74
N GLN A 171 10.38 -27.54 15.74
CA GLN A 171 9.53 -26.93 14.72
C GLN A 171 8.45 -26.06 15.37
N PRO A 172 8.71 -24.74 15.54
CA PRO A 172 7.69 -23.79 15.94
C PRO A 172 6.68 -23.58 14.80
N LEU A 173 5.50 -23.10 15.19
CA LEU A 173 4.46 -22.57 14.32
C LEU A 173 4.34 -21.07 14.61
N TYR A 174 4.70 -20.26 13.62
CA TYR A 174 4.53 -18.81 13.63
C TYR A 174 3.27 -18.45 12.86
N THR A 175 2.42 -17.63 13.44
CA THR A 175 1.14 -17.20 12.85
C THR A 175 1.00 -15.68 12.91
N LEU A 176 0.32 -15.12 11.92
CA LEU A 176 0.02 -13.70 11.80
C LEU A 176 -1.41 -13.55 11.27
N ALA A 177 -2.16 -12.63 11.88
CA ALA A 177 -3.43 -12.14 11.37
C ALA A 177 -3.41 -10.60 11.33
N GLN A 178 -3.85 -10.02 10.22
CA GLN A 178 -3.89 -8.57 10.07
C GLN A 178 -5.07 -8.12 9.20
N CYS A 179 -5.72 -7.04 9.59
CA CYS A 179 -6.71 -6.33 8.78
C CYS A 179 -6.25 -4.92 8.44
N THR A 180 -6.89 -4.30 7.46
CA THR A 180 -6.98 -2.85 7.41
C THR A 180 -7.88 -2.37 8.57
N PRO A 181 -7.74 -1.14 9.09
CA PRO A 181 -8.30 -0.71 10.37
C PRO A 181 -9.44 0.27 10.21
N ASP A 182 -9.72 0.66 8.97
CA ASP A 182 -10.97 1.23 8.55
C ASP A 182 -12.09 0.22 8.74
N LEU A 183 -11.76 -1.08 8.85
CA LEU A 183 -12.68 -2.11 9.31
C LEU A 183 -12.97 -2.00 10.80
N THR A 184 -14.24 -2.23 11.14
CA THR A 184 -14.66 -2.44 12.52
C THR A 184 -14.07 -3.75 13.07
N THR A 185 -14.11 -3.93 14.39
CA THR A 185 -13.69 -5.19 15.03
C THR A 185 -14.48 -6.38 14.47
N THR A 186 -15.78 -6.19 14.21
CA THR A 186 -16.66 -7.21 13.64
C THR A 186 -16.26 -7.56 12.21
N ASP A 187 -16.10 -6.56 11.34
CA ASP A 187 -15.76 -6.78 9.93
C ASP A 187 -14.36 -7.39 9.78
N CYS A 188 -13.41 -6.95 10.61
CA CYS A 188 -12.07 -7.56 10.64
C CYS A 188 -12.13 -9.03 11.08
N THR A 189 -12.93 -9.36 12.10
CA THR A 189 -13.13 -10.74 12.55
C THR A 189 -13.70 -11.61 11.41
N MET A 190 -14.76 -11.14 10.76
CA MET A 190 -15.39 -11.84 9.63
C MET A 190 -14.41 -12.02 8.46
N CYS A 191 -13.61 -11.00 8.14
CA CYS A 191 -12.60 -11.06 7.09
C CYS A 191 -11.53 -12.11 7.37
N LEU A 192 -10.99 -12.12 8.58
CA LEU A 192 -9.98 -13.09 8.95
C LEU A 192 -10.55 -14.51 8.98
N GLN A 193 -11.79 -14.70 9.44
CA GLN A 193 -12.45 -16.01 9.41
C GLN A 193 -12.60 -16.56 7.98
N MET A 194 -13.01 -15.73 7.02
CA MET A 194 -13.07 -16.14 5.61
C MET A 194 -11.69 -16.45 5.03
N THR A 195 -10.70 -15.65 5.39
CA THR A 195 -9.30 -15.85 5.00
C THR A 195 -8.76 -17.20 5.49
N VAL A 196 -9.11 -17.61 6.72
CA VAL A 196 -8.75 -18.92 7.29
C VAL A 196 -9.41 -20.09 6.54
N GLN A 197 -10.61 -19.91 5.98
CA GLN A 197 -11.27 -20.95 5.17
C GLN A 197 -10.55 -21.18 3.83
N GLY A 198 -10.03 -20.11 3.20
CA GLY A 198 -9.28 -20.21 1.96
C GLY A 198 -7.80 -20.59 2.12
N LEU A 199 -7.30 -20.62 3.35
CA LEU A 199 -5.89 -20.87 3.66
C LEU A 199 -5.48 -22.31 3.36
N GLN A 200 -4.43 -22.50 2.56
CA GLN A 200 -3.92 -23.83 2.25
C GLN A 200 -3.36 -24.53 3.49
N ARG A 201 -3.73 -25.81 3.66
CA ARG A 201 -3.42 -26.62 4.84
C ARG A 201 -2.34 -27.67 4.57
N GLY A 202 -1.76 -28.23 5.64
CA GLY A 202 -0.77 -29.32 5.56
C GLY A 202 0.58 -28.95 4.93
N ARG A 203 0.90 -27.65 4.79
CA ARG A 203 2.17 -27.16 4.27
C ARG A 203 3.05 -26.65 5.42
N GLN A 204 4.34 -26.43 5.15
CA GLN A 204 5.22 -25.74 6.12
C GLN A 204 4.96 -24.24 6.21
N GLY A 205 4.18 -23.68 5.28
CA GLY A 205 3.75 -22.30 5.33
C GLY A 205 2.73 -22.01 4.25
N ALA A 206 1.76 -21.17 4.57
CA ALA A 206 0.81 -20.64 3.60
C ALA A 206 0.31 -19.27 4.03
N ARG A 207 -0.22 -18.55 3.04
CA ARG A 207 -0.86 -17.26 3.22
C ARG A 207 -2.19 -17.28 2.50
N PHE A 208 -3.13 -16.48 2.99
CA PHE A 208 -4.29 -16.06 2.22
C PHE A 208 -4.40 -14.55 2.39
N MET A 209 -4.44 -13.83 1.27
CA MET A 209 -4.41 -12.38 1.23
C MET A 209 -5.54 -11.88 0.35
N ASN A 210 -6.31 -10.93 0.88
CA ASN A 210 -7.24 -10.10 0.13
C ASN A 210 -6.95 -8.62 0.49
N PRO A 211 -7.62 -7.64 -0.16
CA PRO A 211 -7.34 -6.22 0.10
C PRO A 211 -7.70 -5.73 1.50
N SER A 212 -8.56 -6.44 2.23
CA SER A 212 -9.05 -6.04 3.56
C SER A 212 -8.33 -6.73 4.71
N CYS A 213 -7.86 -7.96 4.51
CA CYS A 213 -7.17 -8.71 5.55
C CYS A 213 -6.31 -9.83 4.96
N TYR A 214 -5.40 -10.33 5.78
CA TYR A 214 -4.64 -11.52 5.44
C TYR A 214 -4.22 -12.31 6.67
N VAL A 215 -3.99 -13.61 6.46
CA VAL A 215 -3.47 -14.55 7.44
C VAL A 215 -2.26 -15.24 6.83
N ARG A 216 -1.24 -15.48 7.67
CA ARG A 216 -0.06 -16.25 7.31
C ARG A 216 0.34 -17.16 8.44
N TYR A 217 0.78 -18.37 8.09
CA TYR A 217 1.55 -19.20 8.98
C TYR A 217 2.83 -19.68 8.29
N GLU A 218 3.88 -19.89 9.07
CA GLU A 218 5.10 -20.58 8.65
C GLU A 218 5.76 -21.32 9.81
N THR A 219 6.57 -22.32 9.51
CA THR A 219 7.46 -22.97 10.48
C THR A 219 8.79 -22.24 10.69
N ASN A 220 9.08 -21.22 9.88
CA ASN A 220 10.27 -20.36 10.01
C ASN A 220 9.83 -18.97 10.47
N LEU A 221 10.66 -18.30 11.26
CA LEU A 221 10.39 -16.93 11.69
C LEU A 221 10.34 -15.98 10.49
N PHE A 222 9.27 -15.19 10.38
CA PHE A 222 9.09 -14.21 9.30
C PHE A 222 8.72 -12.80 9.78
N TYR A 223 8.54 -12.60 11.09
CA TYR A 223 8.23 -11.31 11.70
C TYR A 223 9.25 -10.94 12.77
N ASN A 224 9.32 -9.66 13.15
CA ASN A 224 10.24 -9.16 14.17
C ASN A 224 9.66 -9.38 15.58
N GLU A 225 10.11 -10.43 16.27
CA GLU A 225 9.68 -10.78 17.64
C GLU A 225 9.88 -9.63 18.65
N THR A 226 10.93 -8.81 18.49
CA THR A 226 11.19 -7.68 19.40
C THR A 226 10.19 -6.55 19.24
N ALA A 227 9.66 -6.34 18.02
CA ALA A 227 8.68 -5.30 17.74
C ALA A 227 7.28 -5.64 18.27
N VAL A 228 6.99 -6.93 18.49
CA VAL A 228 5.68 -7.44 18.94
C VAL A 228 5.68 -7.94 20.39
N ALA A 229 6.84 -7.96 21.04
CA ALA A 229 6.93 -8.31 22.46
C ALA A 229 6.13 -7.29 23.29
N PRO A 230 5.32 -7.75 24.27
CA PRO A 230 4.72 -6.84 25.24
C PRO A 230 5.84 -5.99 25.86
N LEU A 231 5.73 -4.66 25.76
CA LEU A 231 6.61 -3.75 26.50
C LEU A 231 6.59 -4.22 27.95
N SER A 232 7.72 -4.72 28.43
CA SER A 232 7.84 -5.19 29.80
C SER A 232 7.38 -4.08 30.74
N PRO A 233 6.72 -4.39 31.87
CA PRO A 233 6.36 -3.37 32.86
C PRO A 233 7.60 -2.53 33.19
N PRO A 234 7.49 -1.19 33.26
CA PRO A 234 8.63 -0.34 33.60
C PRO A 234 9.22 -0.83 34.92
N ALA A 235 10.52 -1.12 34.90
CA ALA A 235 11.24 -1.50 36.11
C ALA A 235 11.00 -0.46 37.21
N PRO A 236 10.81 -0.87 38.47
CA PRO A 236 10.62 0.07 39.57
C PRO A 236 11.81 1.05 39.64
N PRO A 237 11.55 2.33 39.94
CA PRO A 237 12.60 3.35 39.93
C PRO A 237 13.72 2.98 40.92
N PRO A 238 15.01 3.05 40.51
CA PRO A 238 16.11 2.82 41.42
C PRO A 238 16.17 3.91 42.50
N ALA A 239 16.50 3.49 43.72
CA ALA A 239 16.59 4.34 44.90
C ALA A 239 17.61 5.50 44.70
N PRO A 240 17.34 6.70 45.25
CA PRO A 240 18.22 7.84 45.08
C PRO A 240 19.55 7.63 45.81
N THR A 241 20.65 7.63 45.05
CA THR A 241 22.02 7.63 45.57
C THR A 241 22.63 9.02 45.29
N PRO A 242 23.40 9.63 46.22
CA PRO A 242 23.78 11.04 46.15
C PRO A 242 24.72 11.37 44.98
N THR A 243 24.41 12.47 44.30
CA THR A 243 25.12 13.04 43.15
C THR A 243 26.45 13.69 43.54
N PRO A 244 27.55 13.48 42.81
CA PRO A 244 28.68 14.39 42.76
C PRO A 244 28.45 15.52 41.73
N PRO A 245 29.04 16.71 41.90
CA PRO A 245 28.85 17.82 40.98
C PRO A 245 29.70 17.62 39.72
N SER A 246 29.07 17.64 38.54
CA SER A 246 29.79 17.70 37.25
C SER A 246 29.52 19.06 36.59
N LEU A 247 30.58 19.87 36.53
CA LEU A 247 30.68 21.09 35.73
C LEU A 247 31.07 20.69 34.30
N VAL A 248 30.09 20.67 33.38
CA VAL A 248 30.37 20.73 31.93
C VAL A 248 29.28 21.58 31.26
N PRO A 249 29.63 22.66 30.54
CA PRO A 249 28.65 23.43 29.77
C PRO A 249 28.17 22.66 28.54
N ARG A 250 26.85 22.64 28.33
CA ARG A 250 26.19 22.08 27.15
C ARG A 250 26.35 23.00 25.93
N PRO A 251 26.71 22.50 24.74
CA PRO A 251 26.68 23.31 23.52
C PRO A 251 25.23 23.59 23.11
N LYS A 252 24.95 24.85 22.79
CA LYS A 252 23.64 25.33 22.30
C LYS A 252 23.37 24.73 20.92
N GLY A 253 22.25 24.02 20.80
CA GLY A 253 21.72 23.57 19.51
C GLY A 253 21.49 24.75 18.58
N HIS A 254 21.90 24.59 17.33
CA HIS A 254 21.76 25.60 16.29
C HIS A 254 20.27 25.75 15.94
N LYS A 255 19.69 26.91 16.25
CA LYS A 255 18.37 27.30 15.76
C LYS A 255 18.54 27.75 14.32
N ILE A 256 18.06 26.97 13.35
CA ILE A 256 17.97 27.42 11.97
C ILE A 256 16.95 28.56 11.95
N SER A 257 17.43 29.75 11.60
CA SER A 257 16.64 30.97 11.52
C SER A 257 15.50 30.81 10.52
N THR A 258 14.28 31.22 10.89
CA THR A 258 13.09 31.32 10.02
C THR A 258 13.37 32.04 8.69
N ALA A 259 14.43 32.86 8.63
CA ALA A 259 14.91 33.52 7.41
C ALA A 259 15.46 32.54 6.34
N VAL A 260 16.03 31.39 6.73
CA VAL A 260 16.56 30.39 5.77
C VAL A 260 15.42 29.61 5.10
N ILE A 261 14.34 29.36 5.82
CA ILE A 261 13.13 28.72 5.28
C ILE A 261 12.46 29.64 4.26
N ILE A 262 12.38 30.95 4.55
CA ILE A 262 11.81 31.94 3.61
C ILE A 262 12.68 32.08 2.34
N ALA A 263 14.01 31.99 2.46
CA ALA A 263 14.92 32.09 1.32
C ALA A 263 14.86 30.89 0.34
N ILE A 264 14.44 29.71 0.81
CA ILE A 264 14.35 28.49 -0.03
C ILE A 264 12.92 28.27 -0.55
N VAL A 265 11.90 28.57 0.27
CA VAL A 265 10.49 28.32 -0.10
C VAL A 265 9.98 29.37 -1.10
N ALA A 266 10.45 30.62 -1.02
CA ALA A 266 10.06 31.68 -1.96
C ALA A 266 10.44 31.37 -3.43
N PRO A 267 11.69 30.98 -3.78
CA PRO A 267 12.04 30.68 -5.17
C PRO A 267 11.33 29.43 -5.72
N ILE A 268 11.08 28.41 -4.88
CA ILE A 268 10.36 27.19 -5.29
C ILE A 268 8.89 27.51 -5.57
N GLY A 269 8.24 28.32 -4.72
CA GLY A 269 6.87 28.76 -4.93
C GLY A 269 6.70 29.56 -6.22
N VAL A 270 7.62 30.50 -6.48
CA VAL A 270 7.61 31.30 -7.72
C VAL A 270 7.86 30.43 -8.95
N ALA A 271 8.81 29.48 -8.89
CA ALA A 271 9.09 28.57 -10.00
C ALA A 271 7.88 27.70 -10.37
N ILE A 272 7.15 27.18 -9.37
CA ILE A 272 5.93 26.39 -9.59
C ILE A 272 4.85 27.25 -10.24
N VAL A 273 4.64 28.48 -9.76
CA VAL A 273 3.63 29.39 -10.34
C VAL A 273 3.97 29.75 -11.79
N VAL A 274 5.24 30.06 -12.08
CA VAL A 274 5.69 30.36 -13.46
C VAL A 274 5.54 29.14 -14.36
N PHE A 275 5.87 27.93 -13.89
CA PHE A 275 5.70 26.70 -14.65
C PHE A 275 4.23 26.43 -14.98
N LEU A 276 3.32 26.63 -14.02
CA LEU A 276 1.87 26.48 -14.23
C LEU A 276 1.33 27.51 -15.24
N ILE A 277 1.79 28.76 -15.18
CA ILE A 277 1.41 29.80 -16.14
C ILE A 277 1.93 29.45 -17.53
N LEU A 278 3.19 29.03 -17.67
CA LEU A 278 3.77 28.62 -18.95
C LEU A 278 3.03 27.42 -19.54
N CYS A 279 2.72 26.39 -18.73
CA CYS A 279 1.90 25.26 -19.17
C CYS A 279 0.50 25.70 -19.63
N CYS A 280 -0.15 26.65 -18.93
CA CYS A 280 -1.45 27.18 -19.35
C CYS A 280 -1.37 27.94 -20.67
N LEU A 281 -0.31 28.74 -20.90
CA LEU A 281 -0.11 29.49 -22.14
C LEU A 281 0.21 28.57 -23.32
N LEU A 282 1.03 27.54 -23.11
CA LEU A 282 1.33 26.53 -24.12
C LEU A 282 0.08 25.74 -24.53
N ARG A 283 -0.76 25.35 -23.57
CA ARG A 283 -2.06 24.69 -23.85
C ARG A 283 -3.02 25.60 -24.60
N ARG A 284 -3.04 26.91 -24.31
CA ARG A 284 -3.82 27.89 -25.07
C ARG A 284 -3.30 28.09 -26.50
N SER A 285 -2.00 27.93 -26.73
CA SER A 285 -1.40 28.02 -28.07
C SER A 285 -1.66 26.76 -28.90
N ALA A 286 -1.73 25.58 -28.27
CA ALA A 286 -2.10 24.33 -28.93
C ALA A 286 -3.59 24.30 -29.32
N ALA A 287 -4.47 24.90 -28.50
CA ALA A 287 -5.89 25.07 -28.82
C ALA A 287 -6.16 26.12 -29.93
N LYS A 288 -5.13 26.83 -30.39
CA LYS A 288 -5.22 27.86 -31.45
C LYS A 288 -4.63 27.44 -32.79
N ARG A 289 -4.20 26.19 -32.98
CA ARG A 289 -3.89 25.70 -34.34
C ARG A 289 -5.18 25.22 -35.01
N PRO A 290 -5.69 25.91 -36.06
CA PRO A 290 -6.75 25.37 -36.89
C PRO A 290 -6.22 24.23 -37.74
N GLU A 291 -7.08 23.24 -37.95
CA GLU A 291 -6.96 22.12 -38.86
C GLU A 291 -6.59 22.60 -40.28
N ALA A 292 -5.39 22.25 -40.75
CA ALA A 292 -5.02 22.37 -42.15
C ALA A 292 -5.13 20.97 -42.76
N ALA A 293 -6.21 20.74 -43.48
CA ALA A 293 -6.44 19.56 -44.29
C ALA A 293 -5.33 19.40 -45.34
N GLN A 294 -4.64 18.26 -45.30
CA GLN A 294 -4.03 17.67 -46.47
C GLN A 294 -5.00 16.61 -46.97
N ASP A 295 -5.57 16.81 -48.15
CA ASP A 295 -5.97 15.67 -48.97
C ASP A 295 -5.43 15.84 -50.38
N ALA A 296 -4.74 14.79 -50.80
CA ALA A 296 -3.89 14.74 -51.97
C ALA A 296 -4.68 14.35 -53.22
N SER A 297 -4.23 14.94 -54.33
CA SER A 297 -4.43 14.56 -55.72
C SER A 297 -4.78 13.10 -55.99
N GLY A 298 -5.87 12.86 -56.72
CA GLY A 298 -6.20 11.56 -57.32
C GLY A 298 -7.35 11.64 -58.33
N THR A 299 -7.03 11.70 -59.62
CA THR A 299 -7.89 11.26 -60.74
C THR A 299 -6.96 10.72 -61.83
N PRO A 300 -7.43 9.90 -62.81
CA PRO A 300 -8.73 9.22 -62.93
C PRO A 300 -8.58 7.71 -63.25
N SER A 301 -9.65 6.92 -63.11
CA SER A 301 -9.82 5.72 -63.92
C SER A 301 -11.28 5.52 -64.31
N GLU A 302 -11.44 5.57 -65.61
CA GLU A 302 -12.56 5.38 -66.51
C GLU A 302 -13.04 3.92 -66.50
N ILE A 303 -14.33 3.64 -66.27
CA ILE A 303 -15.09 2.54 -66.89
C ILE A 303 -16.59 2.92 -66.96
N LEU A 304 -17.16 2.88 -68.16
CA LEU A 304 -18.60 2.89 -68.51
C LEU A 304 -18.77 1.84 -69.64
N PRO A 305 -19.98 1.34 -70.01
CA PRO A 305 -21.26 1.14 -69.31
C PRO A 305 -21.69 -0.35 -69.26
N LEU A 306 -22.78 -0.65 -68.55
CA LEU A 306 -23.73 -1.66 -69.03
C LEU A 306 -25.13 -1.04 -69.13
N GLY A 307 -25.70 -1.09 -70.33
CA GLY A 307 -27.02 -0.58 -70.65
C GLY A 307 -28.14 -1.55 -70.28
N THR A 308 -29.31 -0.95 -70.12
CA THR A 308 -30.64 -1.58 -70.17
C THR A 308 -31.04 -1.86 -71.61
N GLY A 309 -31.57 -3.06 -71.88
CA GLY A 309 -32.13 -3.46 -73.17
C GLY A 309 -32.00 -4.96 -73.42
#